data_AF-A0A522JN02-F1
#
_entry.id   AF-A0A522JN02-F1
#
_cell.length_a   1.000
_cell.length_b   1.000
_cell.length_c   1.000
_cell.angle_alpha   90.00
_cell.angle_beta   90.00
_cell.angle_gamma   90.00
#
_symmetry.space_group_name_H-M   'P 1'
#
loop_
_entity.id
_entity.type
_entity.pdbx_description
1 polymer ?
#
loop_
_entity_poly.entity_id
_entity_poly.type
_entity_poly.pdbx_seq_one_letter_code
_entity_poly.pdbx_strand_id
1 'polypeptide(L)'
;MMMTWGMFVFSLGTLPYQALQQQLSWRHPANLRVGQRARRQFLGQGEDTITLEGVLLPELTGGSLSLDALKSLGDDGRAWPLIEGTGKIHGLYALESLDVTRTLFFADGAARRIEFRMTLQRCEDDERDRLGTLTDLPGWLR
;
A
#
# COMPACT_ATOMS: atom_id res chain seq x y z
N MET A 1 3.64 -17.79 -2.15
CA MET A 1 3.04 -16.57 -1.57
C MET A 1 3.77 -15.38 -2.15
N MET A 2 3.06 -14.38 -2.70
CA MET A 2 3.68 -13.21 -3.32
C MET A 2 3.83 -12.07 -2.33
N MET A 3 2.80 -11.82 -1.52
CA MET A 3 2.73 -10.69 -0.60
C MET A 3 1.58 -10.89 0.40
N THR A 4 1.59 -10.18 1.52
CA THR A 4 0.46 -10.08 2.43
C THR A 4 0.17 -8.63 2.77
N TRP A 5 -1.11 -8.30 2.89
CA TRP A 5 -1.62 -7.05 3.43
C TRP A 5 -2.54 -7.39 4.60
N GLY A 6 -2.02 -7.25 5.82
CA GLY A 6 -2.67 -7.77 7.02
C GLY A 6 -2.91 -9.26 6.92
N MET A 7 -4.17 -9.67 6.99
CA MET A 7 -4.60 -11.08 6.89
C MET A 7 -4.80 -11.55 5.44
N PHE A 8 -4.75 -10.65 4.46
CA PHE A 8 -4.98 -10.99 3.06
C PHE A 8 -3.68 -11.41 2.37
N VAL A 9 -3.66 -12.65 1.87
CA VAL A 9 -2.49 -13.21 1.18
C VAL A 9 -2.68 -13.15 -0.33
N PHE A 10 -1.80 -12.41 -0.99
CA PHE A 10 -1.66 -12.39 -2.44
C PHE A 10 -0.90 -13.64 -2.89
N SER A 11 -1.55 -14.45 -3.72
CA SER A 11 -1.02 -15.70 -4.25
C SER A 11 -1.61 -15.98 -5.64
N LEU A 12 -1.00 -16.90 -6.37
CA LEU A 12 -1.52 -17.34 -7.67
C LEU A 12 -2.94 -17.91 -7.61
N GLY A 13 -3.38 -18.42 -6.46
CA GLY A 13 -4.73 -18.97 -6.26
C GLY A 13 -5.73 -17.99 -5.63
N THR A 14 -5.32 -16.75 -5.36
CA THR A 14 -6.19 -15.71 -4.78
C THR A 14 -6.20 -14.49 -5.71
N LEU A 15 -5.33 -13.53 -5.42
CA LEU A 15 -5.16 -12.27 -6.16
C LEU A 15 -3.69 -12.13 -6.55
N PRO A 16 -3.25 -12.70 -7.69
CA PRO A 16 -1.91 -12.46 -8.20
C PRO A 16 -1.82 -11.05 -8.82
N TYR A 17 -0.91 -10.23 -8.32
CA TYR A 17 -0.50 -9.00 -9.00
C TYR A 17 0.62 -9.32 -10.00
N GLN A 18 0.64 -8.64 -11.15
CA GLN A 18 1.72 -8.75 -12.14
C GLN A 18 2.69 -7.57 -12.07
N ALA A 19 2.25 -6.42 -11.58
CA ALA A 19 3.09 -5.25 -11.39
C ALA A 19 2.93 -4.70 -9.98
N LEU A 20 4.07 -4.31 -9.38
CA LEU A 20 4.15 -3.52 -8.16
C LEU A 20 4.94 -2.27 -8.50
N GLN A 21 4.30 -1.11 -8.34
CA GLN A 21 4.92 0.19 -8.48
C GLN A 21 4.95 0.88 -7.12
N GLN A 22 6.12 1.36 -6.70
CA GLN A 22 6.26 2.15 -5.48
C GLN A 22 6.70 3.57 -5.85
N GLN A 23 5.97 4.56 -5.35
CA GLN A 23 6.27 5.97 -5.52
C GLN A 23 6.67 6.58 -4.18
N LEU A 24 7.93 6.99 -4.09
CA LEU A 24 8.51 7.62 -2.91
C LEU A 24 8.73 9.10 -3.19
N SER A 25 8.28 9.95 -2.27
CA SER A 25 8.54 11.39 -2.33
C SER A 25 9.41 11.84 -1.15
N TRP A 26 10.16 12.92 -1.36
CA TRP A 26 11.00 13.53 -0.32
C TRP A 26 10.79 15.04 -0.32
N ARG A 27 10.63 15.63 0.86
CA ARG A 27 10.34 17.05 1.03
C ARG A 27 11.64 17.85 1.10
N HIS A 28 11.92 18.64 0.06
CA HIS A 28 13.10 19.50 -0.06
C HIS A 28 12.74 20.95 -0.46
N PRO A 29 12.07 21.73 0.40
CA PRO A 29 11.75 23.11 0.09
C PRO A 29 13.00 23.95 -0.23
N ALA A 30 12.85 24.82 -1.22
CA ALA A 30 13.91 25.69 -1.70
C ALA A 30 13.75 27.10 -1.10
N ASN A 31 14.75 27.55 -0.36
CA ASN A 31 14.87 28.92 0.14
C ASN A 31 15.71 29.75 -0.83
N LEU A 32 15.07 30.70 -1.50
CA LEU A 32 15.70 31.60 -2.46
C LEU A 32 16.65 32.56 -1.75
N ARG A 33 17.77 32.89 -2.42
CA ARG A 33 18.78 33.84 -1.92
C ARG A 33 19.16 34.78 -3.05
N VAL A 34 19.26 36.08 -2.76
CA VAL A 34 19.59 37.10 -3.77
C VAL A 34 21.00 36.83 -4.33
N GLY A 35 21.11 36.73 -5.66
CA GLY A 35 22.38 36.52 -6.36
C GLY A 35 23.04 35.15 -6.13
N GLN A 36 22.35 34.20 -5.48
CA GLN A 36 22.89 32.86 -5.19
C GLN A 36 21.90 31.75 -5.52
N ARG A 37 22.41 30.52 -5.62
CA ARG A 37 21.55 29.34 -5.77
C ARG A 37 20.69 29.12 -4.52
N ALA A 38 19.43 28.76 -4.75
CA ALA A 38 18.49 28.42 -3.68
C ALA A 38 19.06 27.34 -2.75
N ARG A 39 18.94 27.53 -1.43
CA ARG A 39 19.27 26.49 -0.43
C ARG A 39 18.13 25.49 -0.39
N ARG A 40 18.41 24.19 -0.46
CA ARG A 40 17.40 23.16 -0.17
C ARG A 40 17.63 22.59 1.22
N GLN A 41 16.58 22.45 2.01
CA GLN A 41 16.62 21.77 3.30
C GLN A 41 15.85 20.46 3.18
N PHE A 42 16.42 19.37 3.67
CA PHE A 42 15.70 18.10 3.76
C PHE A 42 14.78 18.13 4.98
N LEU A 43 13.48 18.02 4.76
CA LEU A 43 12.47 17.97 5.83
C LEU A 43 11.98 16.55 6.14
N GLY A 44 12.42 15.55 5.38
CA GLY A 44 12.03 14.16 5.59
C GLY A 44 11.38 13.51 4.36
N GLN A 45 10.94 12.27 4.56
CA GLN A 45 10.13 11.55 3.58
C GLN A 45 8.76 12.24 3.43
N GLY A 46 8.25 12.27 2.21
CA GLY A 46 6.87 12.68 1.93
C GLY A 46 5.97 11.45 1.85
N GLU A 47 4.95 11.54 1.00
CA GLU A 47 4.05 10.44 0.67
C GLU A 47 4.80 9.24 0.07
N ASP A 48 4.38 8.05 0.47
CA ASP A 48 4.85 6.75 -0.02
C ASP A 48 3.61 5.94 -0.44
N THR A 49 3.50 5.70 -1.74
CA THR A 49 2.32 5.10 -2.34
C THR A 49 2.73 3.83 -3.09
N ILE A 50 2.06 2.72 -2.82
CA ILE A 50 2.26 1.46 -3.54
C ILE A 50 1.03 1.18 -4.40
N THR A 51 1.23 0.97 -5.69
CA THR A 51 0.19 0.53 -6.61
C THR A 51 0.45 -0.91 -7.01
N LEU A 52 -0.55 -1.76 -6.82
CA LEU A 52 -0.55 -3.16 -7.27
C LEU A 52 -1.55 -3.31 -8.40
N GLU A 53 -1.12 -3.94 -9.49
CA GLU A 53 -1.95 -4.18 -10.66
C GLU A 53 -1.92 -5.66 -11.03
N GLY A 54 -3.08 -6.18 -11.40
CA GLY A 54 -3.12 -7.50 -11.98
C GLY A 54 -4.42 -7.87 -12.69
N VAL A 55 -4.39 -9.06 -13.29
CA VAL A 55 -5.46 -9.65 -14.07
C VAL A 55 -5.81 -11.00 -13.46
N LEU A 56 -7.10 -11.20 -13.25
CA LEU A 56 -7.71 -12.42 -12.76
C LEU A 56 -8.52 -13.04 -13.89
N LEU A 57 -8.40 -14.36 -14.03
CA LEU A 57 -9.28 -15.16 -14.87
C LEU A 57 -10.09 -16.06 -13.95
N PRO A 58 -11.33 -15.69 -13.58
CA PRO A 58 -12.08 -16.39 -12.53
C PRO A 58 -12.26 -17.89 -12.75
N GLU A 59 -12.31 -18.37 -14.00
CA GLU A 59 -12.33 -19.81 -14.30
C GLU A 59 -11.10 -20.57 -13.80
N LEU A 60 -9.95 -19.89 -13.70
CA LEU A 60 -8.68 -20.47 -13.28
C LEU A 60 -8.35 -20.10 -11.82
N THR A 61 -8.77 -18.91 -11.36
CA THR A 61 -8.27 -18.28 -10.13
C THR A 61 -9.33 -18.10 -9.04
N GLY A 62 -10.62 -18.35 -9.29
CA GLY A 62 -11.69 -18.15 -8.30
C GLY A 62 -11.86 -16.70 -7.83
N GLY A 63 -11.33 -15.73 -8.58
CA GLY A 63 -10.93 -14.41 -8.09
C GLY A 63 -12.03 -13.43 -7.64
N SER A 64 -13.31 -13.70 -7.90
CA SER A 64 -14.39 -12.79 -7.48
C SER A 64 -14.53 -12.69 -5.96
N LEU A 65 -14.48 -13.83 -5.26
CA LEU A 65 -14.57 -13.87 -3.79
C LEU A 65 -13.34 -13.22 -3.13
N SER A 66 -12.17 -13.35 -3.75
CA SER A 66 -10.95 -12.71 -3.26
C SER A 66 -11.02 -11.18 -3.36
N LEU A 67 -11.61 -10.65 -4.43
CA LEU A 67 -11.86 -9.21 -4.57
C LEU A 67 -12.85 -8.70 -3.53
N ASP A 68 -13.91 -9.47 -3.22
CA ASP A 68 -14.88 -9.08 -2.20
C ASP A 68 -14.24 -9.08 -0.79
N ALA A 69 -13.36 -10.05 -0.50
CA ALA A 69 -12.60 -10.08 0.76
C ALA A 69 -11.60 -8.91 0.85
N LEU A 70 -10.93 -8.56 -0.26
CA LEU A 70 -10.07 -7.38 -0.31
C LEU A 70 -10.87 -6.10 -0.06
N LYS A 71 -12.06 -5.98 -0.67
CA LYS A 71 -12.96 -4.86 -0.47
C LYS A 71 -13.41 -4.75 0.99
N SER A 72 -13.80 -5.85 1.63
CA SER A 72 -14.19 -5.80 3.05
C SER A 72 -13.07 -5.32 3.97
N LEU A 73 -11.82 -5.69 3.68
CA LEU A 73 -10.65 -5.21 4.43
C LEU A 73 -10.36 -3.73 4.16
N GLY A 74 -10.67 -3.24 2.96
CA GLY A 74 -10.65 -1.81 2.63
C GLY A 74 -11.73 -1.02 3.35
N ASP A 75 -12.94 -1.58 3.43
CA ASP A 75 -14.09 -0.98 4.11
C ASP A 75 -13.84 -0.82 5.63
N ASP A 76 -12.98 -1.65 6.23
CA ASP A 76 -12.52 -1.47 7.62
C ASP A 76 -11.75 -0.16 7.83
N GLY A 77 -11.17 0.42 6.78
CA GLY A 77 -10.44 1.69 6.80
C GLY A 77 -9.15 1.67 7.64
N ARG A 78 -8.67 0.50 8.05
CA ARG A 78 -7.48 0.33 8.89
C ARG A 78 -6.22 0.19 8.05
N ALA A 79 -5.12 0.70 8.59
CA ALA A 79 -3.80 0.45 8.04
C ALA A 79 -3.32 -0.94 8.47
N TRP A 80 -2.87 -1.74 7.52
CA TRP A 80 -2.39 -3.10 7.75
C TRP A 80 -0.92 -3.25 7.35
N PRO A 81 -0.18 -4.16 8.01
CA PRO A 81 1.21 -4.41 7.65
C PRO A 81 1.30 -5.01 6.25
N LEU A 82 2.19 -4.44 5.45
CA LEU A 82 2.45 -4.82 4.08
C LEU A 82 3.80 -5.54 4.00
N ILE A 83 3.79 -6.83 3.67
CA ILE A 83 4.97 -7.68 3.70
C ILE A 83 5.06 -8.46 2.38
N GLU A 84 6.17 -8.33 1.67
CA GLU A 84 6.44 -9.14 0.48
C GLU A 84 6.77 -10.59 0.85
N GLY A 85 6.47 -11.52 -0.04
CA GLY A 85 6.84 -12.93 0.06
C GLY A 85 8.36 -13.17 0.03
N THR A 86 9.15 -12.15 -0.35
CA THR A 86 10.61 -12.11 -0.24
C THR A 86 11.10 -11.88 1.19
N GLY A 87 10.20 -11.48 2.10
CA GLY A 87 10.51 -11.11 3.48
C GLY A 87 10.69 -9.61 3.72
N LYS A 88 10.58 -8.76 2.68
CA LYS A 88 10.67 -7.30 2.83
C LYS A 88 9.40 -6.76 3.50
N ILE A 89 9.57 -6.05 4.61
CA ILE A 89 8.49 -5.34 5.32
C ILE A 89 8.47 -3.89 4.83
N HIS A 90 7.35 -3.45 4.27
CA HIS A 90 7.19 -2.07 3.79
C HIS A 90 6.67 -1.11 4.86
N GLY A 91 5.89 -1.60 5.82
CA GLY A 91 5.28 -0.79 6.88
C GLY A 91 3.76 -0.96 6.91
N LEU A 92 3.05 -0.02 7.54
CA LEU A 92 1.60 0.03 7.58
C LEU A 92 1.05 0.79 6.38
N TYR A 93 0.08 0.18 5.70
CA TYR A 93 -0.57 0.75 4.52
C TYR A 93 -2.08 0.65 4.64
N ALA A 94 -2.78 1.73 4.31
CA ALA A 94 -4.22 1.74 4.13
C ALA A 94 -4.58 1.69 2.64
N LEU A 95 -5.74 1.09 2.32
CA LEU A 95 -6.28 1.09 0.97
C LEU A 95 -6.88 2.46 0.66
N GLU A 96 -6.35 3.14 -0.34
CA GLU A 96 -6.86 4.45 -0.80
C GLU A 96 -7.88 4.27 -1.92
N SER A 97 -7.57 3.40 -2.90
CA SER A 97 -8.47 3.13 -4.02
C SER A 97 -8.34 1.68 -4.51
N LEU A 98 -9.44 1.19 -5.08
CA LEU A 98 -9.52 -0.10 -5.76
C LEU A 98 -10.36 0.07 -7.03
N ASP A 99 -9.70 0.05 -8.17
CA ASP A 99 -10.31 0.04 -9.49
C ASP A 99 -10.45 -1.40 -9.99
N VAL A 100 -11.66 -1.78 -10.40
CA VAL A 100 -11.95 -3.12 -10.92
C VAL A 100 -12.65 -3.02 -12.26
N THR A 101 -11.97 -3.49 -13.31
CA THR A 101 -12.48 -3.52 -14.67
C THR A 101 -12.82 -4.95 -15.06
N ARG A 102 -14.12 -5.23 -15.27
CA ARG A 102 -14.61 -6.53 -15.70
C ARG A 102 -14.82 -6.55 -17.20
N THR A 103 -14.25 -7.54 -17.88
CA THR A 103 -14.35 -7.71 -19.33
C THR A 103 -14.64 -9.17 -19.68
N LEU A 104 -15.10 -9.39 -20.91
CA LEU A 104 -15.45 -10.71 -21.46
C LEU A 104 -16.47 -11.45 -20.57
N PHE A 105 -17.75 -11.14 -20.73
CA PHE A 105 -18.79 -11.74 -19.90
C PHE A 105 -19.29 -13.07 -20.48
N PHE A 106 -19.61 -14.01 -19.61
CA PHE A 106 -20.42 -15.18 -19.93
C PHE A 106 -21.88 -14.78 -20.18
N ALA A 107 -22.65 -15.73 -20.70
CA ALA A 107 -24.10 -15.55 -20.90
C ALA A 107 -24.87 -15.33 -19.58
N ASP A 108 -24.32 -15.78 -18.45
CA ASP A 108 -24.88 -15.57 -17.11
C ASP A 108 -24.46 -14.22 -16.47
N GLY A 109 -23.64 -13.41 -17.16
CA GLY A 109 -23.14 -12.13 -16.69
C GLY A 109 -21.89 -12.21 -15.81
N ALA A 110 -21.33 -13.40 -15.55
CA ALA A 110 -20.04 -13.53 -14.87
C ALA A 110 -18.90 -13.05 -15.77
N ALA A 111 -17.89 -12.38 -15.21
CA ALA A 111 -16.74 -11.89 -15.96
C ALA A 111 -15.66 -12.99 -16.12
N ARG A 112 -15.15 -13.18 -17.34
CA ARG A 112 -14.03 -14.10 -17.64
C ARG A 112 -12.67 -13.47 -17.37
N ARG A 113 -12.60 -12.14 -17.44
CA ARG A 113 -11.38 -11.38 -17.21
C ARG A 113 -11.70 -10.21 -16.29
N ILE A 114 -10.97 -10.12 -15.19
CA ILE A 114 -11.10 -9.03 -14.24
C ILE A 114 -9.73 -8.42 -14.03
N GLU A 115 -9.59 -7.15 -14.39
CA GLU A 115 -8.39 -6.37 -14.13
C GLU A 115 -8.62 -5.58 -12.85
N PHE A 116 -7.65 -5.60 -11.95
CA PHE A 116 -7.68 -4.82 -10.73
C PHE A 116 -6.45 -3.92 -10.65
N ARG A 117 -6.66 -2.73 -10.12
CA ARG A 117 -5.61 -1.82 -9.73
C ARG A 117 -5.96 -1.31 -8.33
N MET A 118 -5.06 -1.52 -7.39
CA MET A 118 -5.24 -1.01 -6.03
C MET A 118 -4.10 -0.08 -5.66
N THR A 119 -4.45 1.01 -5.01
CA THR A 119 -3.51 2.00 -4.50
C THR A 119 -3.53 1.98 -2.98
N LEU A 120 -2.35 1.75 -2.42
CA LEU A 120 -2.10 1.71 -1.00
C LEU A 120 -1.29 2.94 -0.61
N GLN A 121 -1.77 3.65 0.40
CA GLN A 121 -1.05 4.79 0.98
C GLN A 121 -0.40 4.37 2.28
N ARG A 122 0.90 4.70 2.44
CA ARG A 122 1.61 4.45 3.69
C ARG A 122 1.01 5.32 4.79
N CYS A 123 0.67 4.69 5.90
CA CYS A 123 0.26 5.40 7.11
C CYS A 123 1.48 5.54 8.03
N GLU A 124 1.57 6.67 8.73
CA GLU A 124 2.58 6.84 9.77
C GLU A 124 2.31 5.87 10.93
N ASP A 125 3.37 5.25 11.43
CA ASP A 125 3.35 4.50 12.70
C ASP A 125 3.23 5.51 13.86
N ASP A 126 2.04 6.06 14.09
CA ASP A 126 1.79 6.94 15.26
C ASP A 126 2.10 6.19 16.58
N GLU A 127 2.06 4.85 16.57
CA GLU A 127 2.44 4.02 17.72
C GLU A 127 3.95 3.94 17.98
N ARG A 128 4.81 4.03 16.95
CA ARG A 128 6.28 4.04 17.17
C ARG A 128 6.74 5.37 17.76
N ASP A 129 6.10 6.48 17.37
CA ASP A 129 6.43 7.81 17.89
C ASP A 129 5.97 7.98 19.35
N ARG A 130 4.86 7.33 19.74
CA ARG A 130 4.40 7.26 21.15
C ARG A 130 5.28 6.40 22.05
N LEU A 131 5.93 5.37 21.52
CA LEU A 131 6.90 4.56 22.28
C LEU A 131 8.26 5.27 22.42
N GLY A 132 8.67 6.07 21.43
CA GLY A 132 9.85 6.93 21.52
C GLY A 132 9.75 7.98 22.63
N THR A 133 8.56 8.57 22.81
CA THR A 133 8.28 9.59 23.82
C THR A 133 8.16 9.05 25.26
N LEU A 134 7.89 7.75 25.47
CA LEU A 134 7.93 7.11 26.80
C LEU A 134 9.34 6.80 27.30
N THR A 135 10.32 6.76 26.39
CA THR A 135 11.72 6.49 26.75
C THR A 135 12.50 7.77 27.08
N ASP A 136 11.90 8.93 26.82
CA ASP A 136 12.49 10.26 27.06
C ASP A 136 12.13 10.76 28.49
N LEU A 137 12.37 9.91 29.49
CA LEU A 137 12.28 10.32 30.89
C LEU A 137 13.40 11.33 31.19
N PRO A 138 13.08 12.53 31.69
CA PRO A 138 14.06 13.58 31.89
C PRO A 138 15.17 13.14 32.85
N GLY A 139 16.42 13.43 32.47
CA GLY A 139 17.66 12.92 33.06
C GLY A 139 17.99 13.34 34.50
N TRP A 140 17.01 13.68 35.34
CA TRP A 140 17.18 13.90 36.78
C TRP A 140 16.99 12.63 37.62
N LEU A 141 16.79 11.47 36.96
CA LEU A 141 16.76 10.13 37.57
C LEU A 141 18.02 9.29 37.25
N ARG A 142 19.17 9.92 37.03
CA ARG A 142 20.49 9.26 36.98
C ARG A 142 21.42 9.79 38.06
#